data_AF-A0A2X3CLQ6-F1
#
_entry.id   AF-A0A2X3CLQ6-F1
#
_cell.length_a   1.000
_cell.length_b   1.000
_cell.length_c   1.000
_cell.angle_alpha   90.00
_cell.angle_beta   90.00
_cell.angle_gamma   90.00
#
_symmetry.space_group_name_H-M   'P 1'
#
loop_
_entity.id
_entity.type
_entity.pdbx_description
1 polymer ?
#
loop_
_entity_poly.entity_id
_entity_poly.type
_entity_poly.pdbx_seq_one_letter_code
_entity_poly.pdbx_strand_id
1 'polypeptide(L)'
;MFGAGEFVPARAQQLFRIGLSDWSEHWLMPPLLPRLMQEAPGVSLQSIATDPFQVRQLLEEERIDVAVSVNKQSRGEIVSEPVMSMGVTTLWSPQQIPCRGPLSVSDFVAWEHVMVAYPRNRPR
;
A
#
# COMPACT_ATOMS: atom_id res chain seq x y z
N MET A 1 -11.94 30.82 13.63
CA MET A 1 -11.10 30.72 12.42
C MET A 1 -9.66 30.63 12.89
N PHE A 2 -9.17 29.42 13.17
CA PHE A 2 -7.74 29.22 13.39
C PHE A 2 -7.15 28.94 12.01
N GLY A 3 -6.50 29.94 11.42
CA GLY A 3 -5.66 29.66 10.27
C GLY A 3 -4.55 28.75 10.76
N ALA A 4 -4.61 27.46 10.41
CA ALA A 4 -3.43 26.62 10.50
C ALA A 4 -2.34 27.38 9.73
N GLY A 5 -1.25 27.71 10.41
CA GLY A 5 -0.12 28.38 9.76
C GLY A 5 0.25 27.63 8.48
N GLU A 6 0.75 28.35 7.48
CA GLU A 6 1.22 27.75 6.25
C GLU A 6 2.18 26.60 6.57
N PHE A 7 1.91 25.42 5.98
CA PHE A 7 2.81 24.29 6.14
C PHE A 7 4.11 24.57 5.39
N VAL A 8 5.20 24.72 6.13
CA VAL A 8 6.55 24.92 5.57
C VAL A 8 7.34 23.62 5.75
N PRO A 9 7.49 22.77 4.71
CA PRO A 9 8.11 21.45 4.83
C PRO A 9 9.48 21.48 5.51
N ALA A 10 10.33 22.43 5.13
CA ALA A 10 11.70 22.56 5.64
C ALA A 10 11.78 22.89 7.15
N ARG A 11 10.68 23.34 7.77
CA ARG A 11 10.58 23.67 9.20
C ARG A 11 9.65 22.72 9.96
N ALA A 12 8.99 21.80 9.26
CA ALA A 12 8.05 20.88 9.87
C ALA A 12 8.76 19.90 10.81
N GLN A 13 8.18 19.70 11.99
CA GLN A 13 8.62 18.71 12.98
C GLN A 13 7.42 17.84 13.34
N GLN A 14 7.10 16.88 12.47
CA GLN A 14 5.92 16.04 12.61
C GLN A 14 6.25 14.58 12.29
N LEU A 15 5.58 13.67 12.98
CA LEU A 15 5.55 12.26 12.64
C LEU A 15 4.31 11.99 11.78
N PHE A 16 4.48 11.39 10.60
CA PHE A 16 3.37 10.84 9.81
C PHE A 16 3.36 9.32 9.91
N ARG A 17 2.19 8.78 10.26
CA ARG A 17 1.90 7.35 10.33
C ARG A 17 1.29 6.93 9.00
N ILE A 18 2.05 6.16 8.22
CA ILE A 18 1.64 5.75 6.87
C ILE A 18 1.26 4.27 6.89
N GLY A 19 0.00 3.97 6.54
CA GLY A 19 -0.46 2.60 6.34
C GLY A 19 0.00 2.06 4.98
N LEU A 20 0.79 0.98 4.99
CA LEU A 20 1.37 0.37 3.78
C LEU A 20 1.25 -1.16 3.82
N SER A 21 1.06 -1.79 2.66
CA SER A 21 1.43 -3.19 2.47
C SER A 21 2.94 -3.32 2.28
N ASP A 22 3.48 -4.51 2.50
CA ASP A 22 4.87 -4.88 2.23
C ASP A 22 5.33 -4.47 0.82
N TRP A 23 4.51 -4.77 -0.19
CA TRP A 23 4.79 -4.42 -1.57
C TRP A 23 4.79 -2.90 -1.79
N SER A 24 3.80 -2.19 -1.24
CA SER A 24 3.70 -0.74 -1.40
C SER A 24 4.82 0.01 -0.69
N GLU A 25 5.26 -0.50 0.48
CA GLU A 25 6.39 0.04 1.21
C GLU A 25 7.69 -0.13 0.42
N HIS A 26 7.92 -1.33 -0.12
CA HIS A 26 9.09 -1.62 -0.94
C HIS A 26 9.14 -0.76 -2.21
N TRP A 27 7.98 -0.45 -2.80
CA TRP A 27 7.88 0.42 -3.97
C TRP A 27 8.03 1.91 -3.64
N LEU A 28 7.39 2.39 -2.56
CA LEU A 28 7.25 3.82 -2.27
C LEU A 28 8.43 4.40 -1.47
N MET A 29 8.95 3.66 -0.48
CA MET A 29 9.95 4.22 0.44
C MET A 29 11.27 4.58 -0.26
N PRO A 30 11.83 3.77 -1.16
CA PRO A 30 13.10 4.10 -1.81
C PRO A 30 13.12 5.46 -2.53
N PRO A 31 12.10 5.84 -3.34
CA PRO A 31 12.05 7.16 -3.94
C PRO A 31 11.56 8.28 -2.98
N LEU A 32 10.73 7.96 -1.98
CA LEU A 32 10.14 8.95 -1.08
C LEU A 32 11.15 9.49 -0.06
N LEU A 33 11.90 8.60 0.60
CA LEU A 33 12.77 8.98 1.73
C LEU A 33 13.84 10.01 1.34
N PRO A 34 14.58 9.89 0.21
CA PRO A 34 15.57 10.90 -0.16
C PRO A 34 14.96 12.29 -0.39
N ARG A 35 13.76 12.35 -0.98
CA ARG A 35 13.04 13.61 -1.20
C ARG A 35 12.59 14.22 0.12
N LEU A 36 12.04 13.39 1.01
CA LEU A 36 11.62 13.84 2.34
C LEU A 36 12.80 14.41 3.14
N MET A 37 13.96 13.75 3.11
CA MET A 37 15.16 14.23 3.79
C MET A 37 15.66 15.58 3.25
N GLN A 38 15.43 15.88 1.97
CA GLN A 38 15.83 17.16 1.35
C GLN A 38 14.81 18.27 1.62
N GLU A 39 13.53 17.97 1.44
CA GLU A 39 12.45 18.96 1.49
C GLU A 39 11.91 19.20 2.90
N ALA A 40 11.90 18.16 3.75
CA ALA A 40 11.34 18.18 5.09
C ALA A 40 12.18 17.36 6.10
N PRO A 41 13.43 17.77 6.36
CA PRO A 41 14.38 17.00 7.18
C PRO A 41 13.93 16.77 8.64
N GLY A 42 13.01 17.60 9.16
CA GLY A 42 12.44 17.43 10.50
C GLY A 42 11.23 16.50 10.56
N VAL A 43 10.73 16.02 9.41
CA VAL A 43 9.61 15.10 9.34
C VAL A 43 10.11 13.66 9.50
N SER A 44 9.39 12.90 10.33
CA SER A 44 9.60 11.47 10.50
C SER A 44 8.44 10.68 9.89
N LEU A 45 8.71 9.49 9.38
CA LEU A 45 7.69 8.55 8.92
C LEU A 45 7.69 7.31 9.82
N GLN A 46 6.50 6.87 10.21
CA GLN A 46 6.27 5.56 10.79
C GLN A 46 5.43 4.74 9.81
N SER A 47 6.03 3.69 9.25
CA SER A 47 5.32 2.70 8.45
C SER A 47 4.52 1.77 9.36
N ILE A 48 3.24 1.61 9.08
CA ILE A 48 2.34 0.70 9.78
C ILE A 48 1.85 -0.32 8.75
N ALA A 49 2.13 -1.60 9.00
CA ALA A 49 1.67 -2.67 8.15
C ALA A 49 0.14 -2.70 8.11
N THR A 50 -0.43 -2.58 6.92
CA THR A 50 -1.88 -2.57 6.70
C THR A 50 -2.30 -3.44 5.53
N ASP A 51 -3.50 -4.00 5.64
CA ASP A 51 -4.20 -4.63 4.53
C ASP A 51 -5.38 -3.76 4.05
N PRO A 52 -5.90 -4.00 2.83
CA PRO A 52 -7.02 -3.24 2.27
C PRO A 52 -8.34 -3.33 3.04
N PHE A 53 -8.51 -4.32 3.92
CA PHE A 53 -9.73 -4.51 4.70
C PHE A 53 -9.72 -3.70 6.00
N GLN A 54 -8.56 -3.44 6.58
CA GLN A 54 -8.43 -2.67 7.83
C GLN A 54 -8.08 -1.19 7.63
N VAL A 55 -7.57 -0.80 6.46
CA VAL A 55 -7.02 0.55 6.22
C VAL A 55 -8.00 1.68 6.55
N ARG A 56 -9.29 1.50 6.24
CA ARG A 56 -10.34 2.48 6.53
C ARG A 56 -10.51 2.70 8.02
N GLN A 57 -10.69 1.61 8.77
CA GLN A 57 -10.88 1.69 10.21
C GLN A 57 -9.68 2.37 10.88
N LEU A 58 -8.46 2.09 10.41
CA LEU A 58 -7.26 2.72 10.95
C LEU A 58 -7.20 4.23 10.67
N LEU A 59 -7.72 4.71 9.54
CA LEU A 59 -7.85 6.14 9.25
C LEU A 59 -8.94 6.79 10.13
N GLU A 60 -10.10 6.14 10.26
CA GLU A 60 -11.23 6.63 11.07
C GLU A 60 -10.89 6.68 12.57
N GLU A 61 -10.07 5.75 13.06
CA GLU A 61 -9.55 5.72 14.44
C GLU A 61 -8.31 6.60 14.63
N GLU A 62 -7.89 7.38 13.62
CA GLU A 62 -6.69 8.21 13.63
C GLU A 62 -5.41 7.45 14.03
N ARG A 63 -5.36 6.14 13.74
CA ARG A 63 -4.18 5.29 13.99
C ARG A 63 -3.14 5.42 12.89
N ILE A 64 -3.57 5.80 11.69
CA ILE A 64 -2.73 6.20 10.56
C ILE A 64 -3.23 7.54 10.02
N ASP A 65 -2.33 8.35 9.48
CA ASP A 65 -2.64 9.67 8.93
C ASP A 65 -2.94 9.59 7.42
N VAL A 66 -2.26 8.67 6.73
CA VAL A 66 -2.40 8.43 5.29
C VAL A 66 -2.14 6.96 4.99
N ALA A 67 -2.68 6.45 3.89
CA ALA A 67 -2.39 5.08 3.46
C ALA A 67 -2.20 4.99 1.95
N VAL A 68 -1.32 4.07 1.53
CA VAL A 68 -1.25 3.60 0.14
C VAL A 68 -1.74 2.16 0.12
N SER A 69 -2.92 1.95 -0.45
CA SER A 69 -3.61 0.67 -0.40
C SER A 69 -4.41 0.43 -1.67
N VAL A 70 -4.72 -0.84 -1.95
CA VAL A 70 -5.64 -1.25 -3.00
C VAL A 70 -7.07 -0.98 -2.52
N ASN A 71 -7.43 0.29 -2.43
CA ASN A 71 -8.74 0.71 -1.93
C ASN A 71 -9.70 1.01 -3.08
N LYS A 72 -11.00 0.80 -2.83
CA LYS A 72 -12.06 1.29 -3.71
C LYS A 72 -12.43 2.72 -3.28
N GLN A 73 -13.00 3.49 -4.22
CA GLN A 73 -13.49 4.82 -3.91
C GLN A 73 -14.42 4.81 -2.68
N SER A 74 -14.12 5.72 -1.78
CA SER A 74 -14.77 5.97 -0.51
C SER A 74 -15.91 6.96 -0.66
N ARG A 75 -17.03 6.78 0.05
CA ARG A 75 -17.99 7.84 0.35
C ARG A 75 -17.79 8.23 1.82
N GLY A 76 -17.69 9.52 2.12
CA GLY A 76 -17.46 10.04 3.47
C GLY A 76 -16.27 10.99 3.54
N GLU A 77 -15.72 11.17 4.75
CA GLU A 77 -14.63 12.12 5.02
C GLU A 77 -13.25 11.64 4.52
N ILE A 78 -13.08 10.32 4.36
CA ILE A 78 -11.87 9.76 3.76
C ILE A 78 -11.90 9.96 2.25
N VAL A 79 -10.97 10.76 1.76
CA VAL A 79 -10.72 10.97 0.33
C VAL A 79 -9.68 9.97 -0.16
N SER A 80 -9.78 9.56 -1.43
CA SER A 80 -8.80 8.67 -2.05
C SER A 80 -8.52 9.12 -3.46
N GLU A 81 -7.25 9.16 -3.82
CA GLU A 81 -6.79 9.49 -5.18
C GLU A 81 -6.00 8.33 -5.78
N PRO A 82 -6.13 8.07 -7.10
CA PRO A 82 -5.30 7.08 -7.77
C PRO A 82 -3.83 7.53 -7.80
N VAL A 83 -2.94 6.78 -7.17
CA VAL A 83 -1.49 7.03 -7.22
C VAL A 83 -0.86 6.28 -8.39
N MET A 84 -1.25 5.02 -8.62
CA MET A 84 -0.80 4.21 -9.75
C MET A 84 -1.74 3.04 -10.05
N SER A 85 -1.51 2.35 -11.17
CA SER A 85 -2.12 1.07 -11.51
C SER A 85 -1.04 -0.01 -11.62
N MET A 86 -1.27 -1.17 -11.00
CA MET A 86 -0.39 -2.34 -11.11
C MET A 86 -1.15 -3.55 -11.65
N GLY A 87 -0.49 -4.30 -12.52
CA GLY A 87 -0.97 -5.61 -12.98
C GLY A 87 -0.50 -6.73 -12.04
N VAL A 88 -1.25 -7.81 -12.03
CA VAL A 88 -0.82 -9.11 -11.48
C VAL A 88 -0.44 -10.02 -12.63
N THR A 89 0.59 -10.85 -12.43
CA THR A 89 1.01 -11.87 -13.39
C THR A 89 1.22 -13.20 -12.67
N THR A 90 1.19 -14.30 -13.42
CA THR A 90 1.49 -15.64 -12.91
C THR A 90 2.95 -15.95 -13.14
N LEU A 91 3.61 -16.51 -12.13
CA LEU A 91 4.97 -17.02 -12.21
C LEU A 91 4.95 -18.52 -11.94
N TRP A 92 5.74 -19.27 -12.70
CA TRP A 92 5.91 -20.71 -12.49
C TRP A 92 7.36 -21.12 -12.75
N SER A 93 7.76 -22.26 -12.17
CA SER A 93 9.03 -22.90 -12.48
C SER A 93 8.88 -23.73 -13.77
N PRO A 94 9.71 -23.51 -14.81
CA PRO A 94 9.72 -24.35 -16.00
C PRO A 94 10.13 -25.80 -15.71
N GLN A 95 10.78 -26.06 -14.56
CA GLN A 95 11.12 -27.41 -14.11
C GLN A 95 9.91 -28.17 -13.56
N GLN A 96 8.88 -27.46 -13.07
CA GLN A 96 7.65 -28.05 -12.53
C GLN A 96 6.53 -28.08 -13.57
N ILE A 97 6.39 -27.01 -14.34
CA ILE A 97 5.36 -26.86 -15.37
C ILE A 97 6.07 -26.62 -16.71
N PRO A 98 6.17 -27.63 -17.60
CA PRO A 98 6.86 -27.53 -18.87
C PRO A 98 6.02 -26.78 -19.93
N CYS A 99 5.46 -25.63 -19.57
CA CYS A 99 4.75 -24.73 -20.46
C CYS A 99 5.64 -23.53 -20.82
N ARG A 100 5.78 -23.26 -22.13
CA ARG A 100 6.56 -22.10 -22.65
C ARG A 100 5.76 -20.81 -22.77
N GLY A 101 4.45 -20.86 -22.50
CA GLY A 101 3.55 -19.71 -22.45
C GLY A 101 3.02 -19.24 -23.82
N PRO A 102 2.02 -18.33 -23.82
CA PRO A 102 1.26 -17.90 -22.65
C PRO A 102 0.41 -19.05 -22.09
N LEU A 103 0.26 -19.13 -20.77
CA LEU A 103 -0.63 -20.11 -20.14
C LEU A 103 -2.07 -19.83 -20.59
N SER A 104 -2.72 -20.83 -21.17
CA SER A 104 -4.17 -20.79 -21.32
C SER A 104 -4.84 -20.94 -19.96
N VAL A 105 -6.14 -20.59 -19.86
CA VAL A 105 -6.90 -20.83 -18.63
C VAL A 105 -6.92 -22.32 -18.27
N SER A 106 -7.01 -23.21 -19.27
CA SER A 106 -6.92 -24.66 -19.08
C SER A 106 -5.56 -25.09 -18.52
N ASP A 107 -4.47 -24.49 -18.98
CA ASP A 107 -3.15 -24.78 -18.42
C ASP A 107 -3.05 -24.28 -16.98
N PHE A 108 -3.55 -23.07 -16.70
CA PHE A 108 -3.50 -22.47 -15.37
C PHE A 108 -4.23 -23.34 -14.33
N VAL A 109 -5.47 -23.77 -14.60
CA VAL A 109 -6.27 -24.54 -13.63
C VAL A 109 -5.84 -26.01 -13.49
N ALA A 110 -4.97 -26.51 -14.36
CA ALA A 110 -4.49 -27.89 -14.32
C ALA A 110 -3.45 -28.15 -13.21
N TRP A 111 -2.89 -27.10 -12.61
CA TRP A 111 -1.82 -27.20 -11.62
C TRP A 111 -2.24 -26.63 -10.26
N GLU A 112 -1.52 -27.02 -9.20
CA GLU A 112 -1.71 -26.45 -7.87
C GLU A 112 -1.23 -24.99 -7.79
N HIS A 113 -1.94 -24.18 -7.02
CA HIS A 113 -1.68 -22.74 -6.88
C HIS A 113 -1.25 -22.38 -5.47
N VAL A 114 -0.19 -21.57 -5.38
CA VAL A 114 0.14 -20.88 -4.13
C VAL A 114 -0.47 -19.49 -4.17
N MET A 115 -1.39 -19.21 -3.26
CA MET A 115 -2.03 -17.92 -3.12
C MET A 115 -1.44 -17.16 -1.94
N VAL A 116 -0.89 -15.97 -2.19
CA VAL A 116 -0.55 -15.01 -1.15
C VAL A 116 -1.76 -14.10 -0.96
N ALA A 117 -2.44 -14.25 0.17
CA ALA A 117 -3.60 -13.46 0.52
C ALA A 117 -3.45 -12.90 1.93
N TYR A 118 -4.06 -11.74 2.17
CA TYR A 118 -4.22 -11.22 3.53
C TYR A 118 -5.11 -12.18 4.33
N PRO A 119 -4.67 -12.67 5.50
CA PRO A 119 -5.50 -13.53 6.32
C PRO A 119 -6.77 -12.76 6.69
N ARG A 120 -7.91 -13.23 6.18
CA ARG A 120 -9.20 -12.62 6.47
C ARG A 120 -9.56 -12.99 7.91
N ASN A 121 -9.22 -12.13 8.86
CA ASN A 121 -9.62 -12.32 10.24
C ASN A 121 -11.13 -12.05 10.35
N ARG A 122 -11.96 -13.06 10.05
CA ARG A 122 -13.38 -13.02 10.37
C ARG A 122 -13.49 -13.20 11.89
N PRO A 123 -14.10 -12.28 12.65
CA PRO A 123 -14.50 -12.59 14.01
C PRO A 123 -15.42 -13.82 13.97
N ARG A 124 -15.14 -14.79 14.84
CA ARG A 124 -16.00 -15.96 15.06
C ARG A 124 -17.36 -15.54 15.61
#